data_AF-A0A950TTX1-F1
#
_entry.id   AF-A0A950TTX1-F1
#
_cell.length_a   1.000
_cell.length_b   1.000
_cell.length_c   1.000
_cell.angle_alpha   90.00
_cell.angle_beta   90.00
_cell.angle_gamma   90.00
#
_symmetry.space_group_name_H-M   'P 1'
#
loop_
_entity.id
_entity.type
_entity.pdbx_description
1 polymer ?
#
loop_
_entity_poly.entity_id
_entity_poly.type
_entity_poly.pdbx_seq_one_letter_code
_entity_poly.pdbx_strand_id
1 'polypeptide(L)'
;MSMTRRDSLALGAAALGAASIPIRGARAEVDDVPTANAKPLEYKLEPGAELRVLRPAKFIDPDEVYWRENTKKYTDKTRIPVRVDFVSWEDLRPQTAVVANTGAGPDIVIGFSSDPQIYASKIADMTDLADYLGAKYGGWLQLAETYGRKWGTKQWIS
;
A
#
# COMPACT_ATOMS: atom_id res chain seq x y z
N MET A 1 25.32 -27.42 43.49
CA MET A 1 26.22 -26.59 42.66
C MET A 1 25.87 -25.13 42.95
N SER A 2 26.79 -24.36 43.52
CA SER A 2 26.54 -22.96 43.91
C SER A 2 27.10 -22.05 42.82
N MET A 3 26.24 -21.28 42.14
CA MET A 3 26.68 -20.27 41.18
C MET A 3 27.29 -19.09 41.94
N THR A 4 28.52 -18.71 41.60
CA THR A 4 29.18 -17.58 42.24
C THR A 4 28.81 -16.27 41.56
N ARG A 5 28.95 -15.14 42.26
CA ARG A 5 28.69 -13.79 41.70
C ARG A 5 29.51 -13.50 40.45
N ARG A 6 30.66 -14.16 40.29
CA ARG A 6 31.55 -14.05 39.13
C ARG A 6 30.98 -14.80 37.93
N ASP A 7 30.32 -15.93 38.17
CA ASP A 7 29.63 -16.71 37.13
C ASP A 7 28.41 -15.93 36.61
N SER A 8 27.67 -15.25 37.48
CA SER A 8 26.54 -14.40 37.06
C SER A 8 26.96 -13.15 36.28
N LEU A 9 28.12 -12.55 36.63
CA LEU A 9 28.68 -11.43 35.87
C LEU A 9 29.22 -11.87 34.51
N ALA A 10 29.85 -13.05 34.43
CA ALA A 10 30.30 -13.62 33.16
C ALA A 10 29.12 -13.96 32.23
N LEU A 11 28.02 -14.47 32.79
CA LEU A 11 26.78 -14.73 32.05
C LEU A 11 26.14 -13.43 31.54
N GLY A 12 26.13 -12.37 32.36
CA GLY A 12 25.63 -11.05 31.97
C GLY A 12 26.46 -10.35 30.89
N ALA A 13 27.79 -10.50 30.94
CA ALA A 13 28.68 -9.95 29.91
C ALA A 13 28.55 -10.68 28.57
N ALA A 14 28.32 -12.00 28.57
CA ALA A 14 28.07 -12.77 27.36
C ALA A 14 26.75 -12.37 26.67
N ALA A 15 25.71 -12.03 27.45
CA ALA A 15 24.43 -11.54 26.92
C ALA A 15 24.56 -10.15 26.25
N LEU A 16 25.43 -9.28 26.76
CA LEU A 16 25.71 -7.96 26.16
C LEU A 16 26.62 -8.05 24.92
N GLY A 17 27.53 -9.02 24.87
CA GLY A 17 28.38 -9.26 23.70
C GLY A 17 27.59 -9.72 22.47
N ALA A 18 26.57 -10.58 22.66
CA ALA A 18 25.69 -11.02 21.58
C ALA A 18 24.79 -9.91 21.02
N ALA A 19 24.45 -8.90 21.84
CA ALA A 19 23.65 -7.75 21.42
C ALA A 19 24.43 -6.69 20.63
N SER A 20 25.75 -6.82 20.51
CA SER A 20 26.62 -5.81 19.87
C SER A 20 27.28 -6.27 18.57
N ILE A 21 26.95 -7.46 18.05
CA ILE A 21 27.31 -7.81 16.67
C ILE A 21 26.36 -7.02 15.76
N PRO A 22 26.86 -6.04 14.97
CA PRO A 22 26.03 -5.38 13.99
C PRO A 22 25.76 -6.40 12.88
N ILE A 23 24.60 -7.04 12.93
CA ILE A 23 24.07 -7.75 11.77
C ILE A 23 23.91 -6.68 10.70
N ARG A 24 24.79 -6.71 9.69
CA ARG A 24 24.64 -5.91 8.46
C ARG A 24 23.23 -6.18 7.93
N GLY A 25 22.32 -5.21 8.10
CA GLY A 25 20.91 -5.37 7.80
C GLY A 25 19.93 -4.89 8.87
N ALA A 26 20.41 -4.40 10.04
CA ALA A 26 19.57 -3.72 11.02
C ALA A 26 18.99 -2.42 10.44
N ARG A 27 17.88 -2.55 9.70
CA ARG A 27 16.91 -1.50 9.49
C ARG A 27 16.15 -1.35 10.81
N ALA A 28 15.97 -0.11 11.25
CA ALA A 28 14.98 0.23 12.28
C ALA A 28 13.64 -0.42 11.90
N GLU A 29 13.00 -1.10 12.86
CA GLU A 29 11.65 -1.68 12.84
C GLU A 29 11.04 -1.85 11.45
N VAL A 30 11.22 -3.03 10.86
CA VAL A 30 10.30 -3.49 9.81
C VAL A 30 9.08 -4.03 10.55
N ASP A 31 8.03 -3.23 10.60
CA ASP A 31 6.74 -3.51 11.23
C ASP A 31 6.27 -4.97 11.09
N ASP A 32 5.63 -5.48 12.15
CA ASP A 32 4.99 -6.79 12.32
C ASP A 32 3.81 -7.05 11.34
N VAL A 33 3.96 -6.76 10.05
CA VAL A 33 2.96 -7.12 9.03
C VAL A 33 3.10 -8.62 8.74
N PRO A 34 2.13 -9.46 9.12
CA PRO A 34 2.22 -10.90 8.87
C PRO A 34 2.41 -11.14 7.38
N THR A 35 3.48 -11.82 6.98
CA THR A 35 3.76 -12.07 5.56
C THR A 35 3.80 -13.57 5.30
N ALA A 36 2.84 -14.06 4.53
CA ALA A 36 2.77 -15.44 4.09
C ALA A 36 3.41 -15.64 2.70
N ASN A 37 3.77 -16.88 2.38
CA ASN A 37 4.26 -17.27 1.06
C ASN A 37 3.09 -17.38 0.05
N ALA A 38 2.61 -16.24 -0.42
CA ALA A 38 1.66 -16.15 -1.52
C ALA A 38 2.40 -16.05 -2.87
N LYS A 39 1.93 -16.79 -3.88
CA LYS A 39 2.45 -16.66 -5.26
C LYS A 39 2.19 -15.22 -5.74
N PRO A 40 3.22 -14.47 -6.18
CA PRO A 40 3.03 -13.12 -6.70
C PRO A 40 2.08 -13.10 -7.89
N LEU A 41 1.23 -12.08 -7.95
CA LEU A 41 0.46 -11.77 -9.16
C LEU A 41 1.39 -11.29 -10.26
N GLU A 42 1.17 -11.78 -11.47
CA GLU A 42 1.90 -11.39 -12.67
C GLU A 42 0.96 -10.63 -13.60
N TYR A 43 1.03 -9.30 -13.56
CA TYR A 43 0.36 -8.45 -14.53
C TYR A 43 1.30 -8.16 -15.69
N LYS A 44 0.84 -8.46 -16.90
CA LYS A 44 1.57 -8.08 -18.11
C LYS A 44 1.44 -6.57 -18.30
N LEU A 45 2.56 -5.86 -18.27
CA LEU A 45 2.59 -4.45 -18.60
C LEU A 45 2.22 -4.22 -20.07
N GLU A 46 1.33 -3.27 -20.31
CA GLU A 46 0.89 -2.92 -21.66
C GLU A 46 1.95 -2.07 -22.38
N PRO A 47 2.33 -2.41 -23.63
CA PRO A 47 3.29 -1.62 -24.39
C PRO A 47 2.77 -0.20 -24.64
N GLY A 48 3.57 0.80 -24.27
CA GLY A 48 3.22 2.22 -24.47
C GLY A 48 2.17 2.75 -23.48
N ALA A 49 1.88 2.02 -22.40
CA ALA A 49 0.98 2.50 -21.36
C ALA A 49 1.51 3.78 -20.68
N GLU A 50 0.58 4.65 -20.32
CA GLU A 50 0.80 5.81 -19.46
C GLU A 50 -0.28 5.78 -18.38
N LEU A 51 0.03 6.27 -17.18
CA LEU A 51 -0.93 6.32 -16.08
C LEU A 51 -1.17 7.75 -15.62
N ARG A 52 -2.42 8.05 -15.33
CA ARG A 52 -2.87 9.28 -14.68
C ARG A 52 -3.53 8.97 -13.36
N VAL A 53 -3.04 9.62 -12.31
CA VAL A 53 -3.54 9.45 -10.94
C VAL A 53 -4.07 10.78 -10.44
N LEU A 54 -5.32 10.79 -9.98
CA LEU A 54 -5.93 11.93 -9.29
C LEU A 54 -5.99 11.63 -7.80
N ARG A 55 -5.46 12.53 -6.97
CA ARG A 55 -5.50 12.38 -5.50
C ARG A 55 -5.60 13.71 -4.76
N PRO A 56 -6.07 13.69 -3.49
CA PRO A 56 -5.96 14.83 -2.61
C PRO A 56 -4.51 15.31 -2.48
N ALA A 57 -4.36 16.63 -2.47
CA ALA A 57 -3.15 17.31 -2.06
C ALA A 57 -2.84 16.98 -0.59
N LYS A 58 -1.54 17.04 -0.28
CA LYS A 58 -0.99 16.63 1.01
C LYS A 58 -1.57 17.42 2.18
N PHE A 59 -1.82 16.74 3.30
CA PHE A 59 -2.07 17.39 4.59
C PHE A 59 -0.75 17.86 5.23
N ILE A 60 0.31 17.09 5.06
CA ILE A 60 1.68 17.39 5.51
C ILE A 60 2.67 17.20 4.36
N ASP A 61 3.73 18.01 4.32
CA ASP A 61 4.74 17.97 3.26
C ASP A 61 5.30 16.56 2.93
N PRO A 62 5.60 15.69 3.92
CA PRO A 62 6.19 14.39 3.65
C PRO A 62 5.33 13.46 2.79
N ASP A 63 4.01 13.56 2.85
CA ASP A 63 3.12 12.67 2.08
C ASP A 63 3.38 12.79 0.56
N GLU A 64 3.45 14.01 0.04
CA GLU A 64 3.71 14.23 -1.38
C GLU A 64 5.14 13.86 -1.76
N VAL A 65 6.12 14.10 -0.89
CA VAL A 65 7.53 13.75 -1.13
C VAL A 65 7.66 12.24 -1.35
N TYR A 66 7.13 11.44 -0.42
CA TYR A 66 7.20 9.98 -0.52
C TYR A 66 6.33 9.44 -1.65
N TRP A 67 5.18 10.05 -1.92
CA TRP A 67 4.36 9.66 -3.06
C TRP A 67 5.13 9.82 -4.37
N ARG A 68 5.72 11.00 -4.60
CA ARG A 68 6.51 11.27 -5.81
C ARG A 68 7.73 10.36 -5.92
N GLU A 69 8.41 10.08 -4.81
CA GLU A 69 9.53 9.14 -4.79
C GLU A 69 9.09 7.72 -5.20
N ASN A 70 7.97 7.23 -4.66
CA ASN A 70 7.42 5.93 -5.01
C ASN A 70 6.92 5.87 -6.46
N THR A 71 6.27 6.93 -6.95
CA THR A 71 5.89 7.07 -8.35
C THR A 71 7.13 7.01 -9.26
N LYS A 72 8.20 7.74 -8.91
CA LYS A 72 9.45 7.68 -9.68
C LYS A 72 10.05 6.27 -9.69
N LYS A 73 10.11 5.61 -8.54
CA LYS A 73 10.61 4.21 -8.44
C LYS A 73 9.79 3.25 -9.32
N TYR A 74 8.47 3.43 -9.36
CA TYR A 74 7.61 2.66 -10.26
C TYR A 74 7.99 2.92 -11.71
N THR A 75 8.00 4.18 -12.15
CA THR A 75 8.35 4.57 -13.53
C THR A 75 9.74 4.08 -13.94
N ASP A 76 10.74 4.18 -13.07
CA ASP A 76 12.10 3.72 -13.36
C ASP A 76 12.14 2.20 -13.62
N LYS A 77 11.32 1.42 -12.89
CA LYS A 77 11.23 -0.04 -13.01
C LYS A 77 10.41 -0.50 -14.21
N THR A 78 9.28 0.15 -14.45
CA THR A 78 8.29 -0.30 -15.44
C THR A 78 8.43 0.41 -16.78
N ARG A 79 9.10 1.55 -16.81
CA ARG A 79 9.15 2.51 -17.93
C ARG A 79 7.78 3.09 -18.32
N ILE A 80 6.77 2.93 -17.46
CA ILE A 80 5.45 3.53 -17.64
C ILE A 80 5.47 4.91 -17.00
N PRO A 81 5.30 6.00 -17.76
CA PRO A 81 5.17 7.33 -17.19
C PRO A 81 3.90 7.44 -16.36
N VAL A 82 4.01 8.06 -15.19
CA VAL A 82 2.88 8.29 -14.29
C VAL A 82 2.77 9.78 -14.00
N ARG A 83 1.63 10.38 -14.36
CA ARG A 83 1.28 11.74 -14.00
C ARG A 83 0.37 11.73 -12.77
N VAL A 84 0.74 12.48 -11.74
CA VAL A 84 -0.07 12.63 -10.53
C VAL A 84 -0.61 14.05 -10.46
N ASP A 85 -1.92 14.17 -10.57
CA ASP A 85 -2.68 15.40 -10.44
C ASP A 85 -3.12 15.53 -8.95
N PHE A 86 -2.56 16.52 -8.23
CA PHE A 86 -2.90 16.82 -6.84
C PHE A 86 -3.95 17.92 -6.79
N VAL A 87 -5.08 17.65 -6.14
CA VAL A 87 -6.21 18.59 -6.06
C VAL A 87 -6.65 18.85 -4.61
N SER A 88 -7.36 19.95 -4.39
CA SER A 88 -7.96 20.22 -3.07
C SER A 88 -8.94 19.09 -2.68
N TRP A 89 -9.23 18.97 -1.40
CA TRP A 89 -10.14 17.92 -0.90
C TRP A 89 -11.56 18.15 -1.40
N GLU A 90 -11.94 19.41 -1.55
CA GLU A 90 -13.23 19.90 -2.00
C GLU A 90 -13.44 19.66 -3.50
N ASP A 91 -12.37 19.76 -4.30
CA ASP A 91 -12.43 19.57 -5.75
C ASP A 91 -12.39 18.10 -6.18
N LEU A 92 -11.95 17.18 -5.31
CA LEU A 92 -11.77 15.77 -5.69
C LEU A 92 -13.10 15.11 -6.09
N ARG A 93 -14.12 15.15 -5.23
CA ARG A 93 -15.41 14.50 -5.49
C ARG A 93 -16.11 14.99 -6.77
N PRO A 94 -16.24 16.31 -7.03
CA PRO A 94 -16.86 16.76 -8.27
C PRO A 94 -16.06 16.32 -9.51
N GLN A 95 -14.73 16.28 -9.46
CA GLN A 95 -13.91 15.75 -10.56
C GLN A 95 -14.12 14.25 -10.75
N THR A 96 -14.10 13.45 -9.69
CA THR A 96 -14.37 12.00 -9.76
C THR A 96 -15.74 11.72 -10.38
N ALA A 97 -16.75 12.50 -10.05
CA ALA A 97 -18.07 12.37 -10.66
C ALA A 97 -18.04 12.63 -12.18
N VAL A 98 -17.29 13.65 -12.63
CA VAL A 98 -17.11 13.92 -14.07
C VAL A 98 -16.39 12.77 -14.77
N VAL A 99 -15.35 12.23 -14.15
CA VAL A 99 -14.59 11.09 -14.69
C VAL A 99 -15.50 9.86 -14.83
N ALA A 100 -16.25 9.51 -13.78
CA ALA A 100 -17.14 8.36 -13.80
C ALA A 100 -18.28 8.49 -14.83
N ASN A 101 -18.75 9.71 -15.09
CA ASN A 101 -19.82 9.97 -16.06
C ASN A 101 -19.31 9.99 -17.50
N THR A 102 -18.13 10.56 -17.74
CA THR A 102 -17.60 10.76 -19.10
C THR A 102 -16.71 9.61 -19.57
N GLY A 103 -16.14 8.84 -18.64
CA GLY A 103 -15.09 7.86 -18.92
C GLY A 103 -13.75 8.50 -19.33
N ALA A 104 -13.62 9.82 -19.24
CA ALA A 104 -12.42 10.55 -19.60
C ALA A 104 -11.75 11.12 -18.35
N GLY A 105 -10.44 10.91 -18.19
CA GLY A 105 -9.67 11.51 -17.11
C GLY A 105 -8.55 10.62 -16.58
N PRO A 106 -8.36 10.55 -15.24
CA PRO A 106 -7.38 9.68 -14.61
C PRO A 106 -7.81 8.21 -14.66
N ASP A 107 -6.82 7.32 -14.67
CA ASP A 107 -7.00 5.87 -14.59
C ASP A 107 -7.21 5.43 -13.13
N ILE A 108 -6.60 6.15 -12.18
CA ILE A 108 -6.68 5.87 -10.74
C ILE A 108 -7.13 7.13 -10.02
N VAL A 109 -8.12 6.98 -9.13
CA VAL A 109 -8.56 8.03 -8.21
C VAL A 109 -8.34 7.55 -6.79
N ILE A 110 -7.56 8.30 -6.00
CA ILE A 110 -7.46 8.10 -4.55
C ILE A 110 -8.64 8.82 -3.90
N GLY A 111 -9.78 8.13 -3.85
CA GLY A 111 -11.04 8.64 -3.30
C GLY A 111 -11.15 8.48 -1.78
N PHE A 112 -12.36 8.69 -1.27
CA PHE A 112 -12.66 8.60 0.15
C PHE A 112 -13.69 7.51 0.45
N SER A 113 -13.49 6.78 1.55
CA SER A 113 -14.49 5.94 2.22
C SER A 113 -15.40 5.15 1.26
N SER A 114 -16.63 5.61 1.05
CA SER A 114 -17.68 4.94 0.29
C SER A 114 -17.73 5.30 -1.20
N ASP A 115 -16.83 6.14 -1.70
CA ASP A 115 -16.80 6.57 -3.10
C ASP A 115 -16.86 5.37 -4.09
N PRO A 116 -16.19 4.23 -3.84
CA PRO A 116 -16.32 3.06 -4.71
C PRO A 116 -17.76 2.56 -4.88
N GLN A 117 -18.58 2.66 -3.83
CA GLN A 117 -19.98 2.22 -3.89
C GLN A 117 -20.83 3.11 -4.79
N ILE A 118 -20.55 4.42 -4.82
CA ILE A 118 -21.27 5.39 -5.67
C ILE A 118 -21.04 5.07 -7.15
N TYR A 119 -19.83 4.61 -7.49
CA TYR A 119 -19.39 4.33 -8.86
C TYR A 119 -19.20 2.84 -9.14
N ALA A 120 -19.85 1.94 -8.39
CA ALA A 120 -19.60 0.49 -8.45
C ALA A 120 -19.81 -0.14 -9.83
N SER A 121 -20.53 0.52 -10.75
CA SER A 121 -20.72 0.09 -12.14
C SER A 121 -19.67 0.63 -13.12
N LYS A 122 -18.73 1.46 -12.64
CA LYS A 122 -17.72 2.19 -13.41
C LYS A 122 -16.28 1.90 -12.99
N ILE A 123 -16.08 1.01 -12.01
CA ILE A 123 -14.77 0.66 -11.47
C ILE A 123 -14.39 -0.75 -11.92
N ALA A 124 -13.09 -0.96 -12.14
CA ALA A 124 -12.54 -2.26 -12.45
C ALA A 124 -12.70 -3.25 -11.28
N ASP A 125 -12.84 -4.52 -11.61
CA ASP A 125 -12.77 -5.60 -10.62
C ASP A 125 -11.32 -5.73 -10.12
N MET A 126 -11.12 -5.67 -8.80
CA MET A 126 -9.82 -5.78 -8.14
C MET A 126 -9.72 -7.02 -7.24
N THR A 127 -10.63 -7.98 -7.41
CA THR A 127 -10.74 -9.17 -6.53
C THR A 127 -9.46 -9.99 -6.52
N ASP A 128 -8.82 -10.19 -7.67
CA ASP A 128 -7.57 -10.95 -7.77
C ASP A 128 -6.44 -10.29 -6.95
N LEU A 129 -6.28 -8.97 -7.06
CA LEU A 129 -5.31 -8.20 -6.32
C LEU A 129 -5.60 -8.24 -4.82
N ALA A 130 -6.85 -7.98 -4.44
CA ALA A 130 -7.25 -7.95 -3.04
C ALA A 130 -7.13 -9.33 -2.38
N ASP A 131 -7.43 -10.42 -3.10
CA ASP A 131 -7.29 -11.79 -2.59
C ASP A 131 -5.82 -12.17 -2.43
N TYR A 132 -4.95 -11.80 -3.38
CA TYR A 132 -3.50 -12.00 -3.24
C TYR A 132 -2.95 -11.23 -2.04
N LEU A 133 -3.29 -9.94 -1.90
CA LEU A 133 -2.82 -9.11 -0.80
C LEU A 133 -3.36 -9.62 0.53
N GLY A 134 -4.63 -10.02 0.61
CA GLY A 134 -5.23 -10.61 1.80
C GLY A 134 -4.53 -11.93 2.17
N ALA A 135 -4.31 -12.83 1.22
CA ALA A 135 -3.58 -14.07 1.47
C ALA A 135 -2.14 -13.83 1.93
N LYS A 136 -1.48 -12.80 1.38
CA LYS A 136 -0.10 -12.47 1.72
C LYS A 136 0.03 -11.77 3.06
N TYR A 137 -0.87 -10.85 3.39
CA TYR A 137 -0.71 -9.90 4.51
C TYR A 137 -1.65 -10.15 5.70
N GLY A 138 -2.27 -11.32 5.79
CA GLY A 138 -3.07 -11.73 6.96
C GLY A 138 -4.54 -11.31 6.91
N GLY A 139 -5.08 -11.07 5.71
CA GLY A 139 -6.48 -10.75 5.46
C GLY A 139 -6.79 -9.25 5.51
N TRP A 140 -8.09 -8.93 5.47
CA TRP A 140 -8.59 -7.55 5.49
C TRP A 140 -9.39 -7.30 6.76
N LEU A 141 -9.24 -6.10 7.32
CA LEU A 141 -10.10 -5.65 8.40
C LEU A 141 -11.53 -5.42 7.88
N GLN A 142 -12.51 -5.58 8.77
CA GLN A 142 -13.94 -5.46 8.43
C GLN A 142 -14.28 -4.17 7.67
N LEU A 143 -13.64 -3.05 8.02
CA LEU A 143 -13.91 -1.76 7.38
C LEU A 143 -13.46 -1.75 5.91
N ALA A 144 -12.32 -2.36 5.61
CA ALA A 144 -11.82 -2.51 4.25
C ALA A 144 -12.76 -3.41 3.43
N GLU A 145 -13.23 -4.51 4.00
CA GLU A 145 -14.21 -5.37 3.32
C GLU A 145 -15.54 -4.64 3.08
N THR A 146 -15.99 -3.84 4.04
CA THR A 146 -17.28 -3.13 3.97
C THR A 146 -17.29 -2.06 2.88
N TYR A 147 -16.22 -1.27 2.77
CA TYR A 147 -16.15 -0.19 1.77
C TYR A 147 -15.56 -0.64 0.43
N GLY A 148 -14.63 -1.60 0.45
CA GLY A 148 -13.90 -2.04 -0.73
C GLY A 148 -14.60 -3.12 -1.55
N ARG A 149 -15.59 -3.83 -1.01
CA ARG A 149 -16.39 -4.79 -1.79
C ARG A 149 -17.70 -4.21 -2.26
N LYS A 150 -18.10 -4.52 -3.48
CA LYS A 150 -19.42 -4.14 -4.00
C LYS A 150 -20.52 -4.73 -3.12
N TRP A 151 -21.46 -3.88 -2.70
CA TRP A 151 -22.54 -4.25 -1.78
C TRP A 151 -23.23 -5.57 -2.15
N GLY A 152 -23.37 -6.46 -1.16
CA GLY A 152 -24.02 -7.76 -1.32
C GLY A 152 -23.21 -8.80 -2.10
N THR A 153 -21.94 -8.53 -2.41
CA THR A 153 -21.07 -9.44 -3.17
C THR A 153 -19.70 -9.62 -2.51
N LYS A 154 -18.89 -10.52 -3.07
CA LYS A 154 -17.46 -10.68 -2.70
C LYS A 154 -16.51 -9.94 -3.64
N GLN A 155 -17.04 -9.26 -4.65
CA GLN A 155 -16.25 -8.56 -5.67
C GLN A 155 -15.59 -7.33 -5.06
N TRP A 156 -14.27 -7.22 -5.13
CA TRP A 156 -13.54 -6.01 -4.74
C TRP A 156 -13.59 -4.97 -5.86
N ILE A 157 -13.84 -3.72 -5.46
CA ILE A 157 -13.94 -2.54 -6.32
C ILE A 157 -13.06 -1.39 -5.77
N SER A 158 -12.10 -1.71 -4.90
CA SER A 158 -11.10 -0.79 -4.32
C SER A 158 -9.87 -1.56 -3.86
#